data_AF-A0A2V4MWW3-F1
#
_entry.id   AF-A0A2V4MWW3-F1
#
_cell.length_a   1.000
_cell.length_b   1.000
_cell.length_c   1.000
_cell.angle_alpha   90.00
_cell.angle_beta   90.00
_cell.angle_gamma   90.00
#
_symmetry.space_group_name_H-M   'P 1'
#
loop_
_entity.id
_entity.type
_entity.pdbx_description
1 polymer ?
#
loop_
_entity_poly.entity_id
_entity_poly.type
_entity_poly.pdbx_seq_one_letter_code
_entity_poly.pdbx_strand_id
1 'polypeptide(L)'
;MSTATALAGSTGAATEVTPVPVGRVYRFEVVKLVSQWRIRLLVLACWVIPGLFVAAVAQQGTLPADTLFGRWMHATGWAGPLVLLGFSGSWALPLLTSVVAGDVFAGEDRLGTWRHLLVAVRSPRRLFAGKALAGGTVLVLLVAGLLASSTVGGLAAVGNRPLVGVDGHLLAPSDAAQGVLLAWACALAPTLALAAIGLLGSVLLGRSPMGLLVPALAAVAMQVAQMLPLPVPLRLALPGYAFVSWNGLFAEPARLDQLLIAVAVSLAWAVVATAAACLLFVRRDFTNGSEDGVQRRALAFGVAPLAGLLALSVAAVAVAEPSTGSGITQAKVEREVSTAFGHLYRLQTEQLHRSAVTEEQLQVSATCDRGDGHVDPQGAGNDWRCVVTWHLPGVTAPGTAVYQLDVAPDGRLMADGDGPKEVNGYFLVQTPSGDAPNPLWQFDGEIGLLAAAPD
;
A
#
# COMPACT_ATOMS: atom_id res chain seq x y z
N MET A 1 1.10 81.16 -39.81
CA MET A 1 0.26 79.96 -39.60
C MET A 1 1.06 78.76 -40.08
N SER A 2 1.70 78.03 -39.17
CA SER A 2 2.47 76.81 -39.47
C SER A 2 1.62 75.60 -39.11
N THR A 3 1.25 74.82 -40.13
CA THR A 3 0.60 73.53 -40.00
C THR A 3 1.62 72.49 -39.55
N ALA A 4 1.46 71.98 -38.33
CA ALA A 4 2.22 70.85 -37.82
C ALA A 4 1.54 69.53 -38.26
N THR A 5 2.24 68.77 -39.10
CA THR A 5 1.84 67.43 -39.52
C THR A 5 2.08 66.46 -38.35
N ALA A 6 1.01 65.92 -37.77
CA ALA A 6 1.11 64.90 -36.73
C ALA A 6 1.60 63.57 -37.34
N LEU A 7 2.75 63.08 -36.88
CA LEU A 7 3.21 61.72 -37.13
C LEU A 7 2.27 60.75 -36.41
N ALA A 8 1.47 60.02 -37.18
CA ALA A 8 0.70 58.89 -36.70
C ALA A 8 1.67 57.82 -36.18
N GLY A 9 1.81 57.73 -34.86
CA GLY A 9 2.49 56.62 -34.20
C GLY A 9 1.74 55.34 -34.52
N SER A 10 2.39 54.44 -35.26
CA SER A 10 1.92 53.06 -35.40
C SER A 10 1.84 52.45 -34.00
N THR A 11 0.62 52.26 -33.51
CA THR A 11 0.33 51.41 -32.36
C THR A 11 0.78 50.00 -32.72
N GLY A 12 2.03 49.69 -32.39
CA GLY A 12 2.50 48.32 -32.38
C GLY A 12 1.56 47.54 -31.49
N ALA A 13 0.75 46.67 -32.09
CA ALA A 13 -0.08 45.73 -31.35
C ALA A 13 0.85 45.01 -30.38
N ALA A 14 0.72 45.30 -29.09
CA ALA A 14 1.44 44.60 -28.06
C ALA A 14 1.10 43.13 -28.25
N THR A 15 2.03 42.34 -28.79
CA THR A 15 1.86 40.90 -28.93
C THR A 15 1.58 40.39 -27.54
N GLU A 16 0.33 40.01 -27.25
CA GLU A 16 -0.02 39.38 -25.98
C GLU A 16 0.85 38.14 -25.88
N VAL A 17 1.94 38.23 -25.11
CA VAL A 17 2.87 37.11 -25.02
C VAL A 17 2.24 36.09 -24.10
N THR A 18 1.50 35.17 -24.71
CA THR A 18 0.75 34.13 -24.00
C THR A 18 1.71 33.28 -23.15
N PRO A 19 1.40 33.05 -21.86
CA PRO A 19 2.21 32.19 -21.01
C PRO A 19 2.25 30.77 -21.57
N VAL A 20 3.39 30.09 -21.37
CA VAL A 20 3.62 28.73 -21.90
C VAL A 20 2.56 27.76 -21.37
N PRO A 21 1.97 26.88 -22.21
CA PRO A 21 0.99 25.91 -21.77
C PRO A 21 1.63 24.80 -20.92
N VAL A 22 0.88 24.28 -19.94
CA VAL A 22 1.33 23.24 -19.00
C VAL A 22 1.84 21.99 -19.74
N GLY A 23 1.21 21.61 -20.86
CA GLY A 23 1.62 20.45 -21.64
C GLY A 23 3.06 20.52 -22.19
N ARG A 24 3.58 21.72 -22.52
CA ARG A 24 4.98 21.88 -22.95
C ARG A 24 5.94 21.74 -21.78
N VAL A 25 5.58 22.33 -20.62
CA VAL A 25 6.36 22.18 -19.39
C VAL A 25 6.40 20.70 -18.97
N TYR A 26 5.25 20.04 -18.96
CA TYR A 26 5.13 18.61 -18.66
C TYR A 26 6.04 17.75 -19.55
N ARG A 27 5.98 17.91 -20.88
CA ARG A 27 6.83 17.15 -21.82
C ARG A 27 8.32 17.38 -21.55
N PHE A 28 8.72 18.63 -21.32
CA PHE A 28 10.10 18.96 -20.99
C PHE A 28 10.55 18.28 -19.69
N GLU A 29 9.73 18.34 -18.64
CA GLU A 29 10.04 17.74 -17.34
C GLU A 29 10.07 16.19 -17.40
N VAL A 30 9.17 15.56 -18.17
CA VAL A 30 9.23 14.11 -18.39
C VAL A 30 10.53 13.72 -19.09
N VAL A 31 10.89 14.39 -20.19
CA VAL A 31 12.15 14.14 -20.90
C VAL A 31 13.35 14.35 -19.97
N LYS A 32 13.32 15.42 -19.17
CA LYS A 32 14.35 15.69 -18.17
C LYS A 32 14.48 14.53 -17.18
N LEU A 33 13.40 14.08 -16.56
CA LEU A 33 13.41 12.98 -15.59
C LEU A 33 13.92 11.69 -16.23
N VAL A 34 13.40 11.27 -17.38
CA VAL A 34 13.84 10.02 -18.04
C VAL A 34 15.24 10.11 -18.64
N SER A 35 15.80 11.31 -18.81
CA SER A 35 17.19 11.49 -19.21
C SER A 35 18.19 11.27 -18.07
N GLN A 36 17.74 11.36 -16.81
CA GLN A 36 18.59 11.15 -15.64
C GLN A 36 18.92 9.67 -15.49
N TRP A 37 20.21 9.36 -15.32
CA TRP A 37 20.68 7.98 -15.16
C TRP A 37 20.00 7.29 -13.96
N ARG A 38 19.74 8.01 -12.87
CA ARG A 38 19.07 7.49 -11.67
C ARG A 38 17.68 6.97 -12.00
N ILE A 39 16.86 7.77 -12.70
CA ILE A 39 15.51 7.38 -13.10
C ILE A 39 15.56 6.22 -14.10
N ARG A 40 16.51 6.21 -15.04
CA ARG A 40 16.69 5.08 -15.97
C ARG A 40 17.01 3.77 -15.25
N LEU A 41 17.89 3.82 -14.24
CA LEU A 41 18.18 2.65 -13.41
C LEU A 41 16.96 2.21 -12.60
N LEU A 42 16.17 3.15 -12.05
CA LEU A 42 14.94 2.81 -11.34
C LEU A 42 13.90 2.18 -12.27
N VAL A 43 13.74 2.70 -13.49
CA VAL A 43 12.86 2.08 -14.49
C VAL A 43 13.35 0.67 -14.82
N LEU A 44 14.65 0.48 -15.12
CA LEU A 44 15.19 -0.86 -15.37
C LEU A 44 14.97 -1.80 -14.17
N ALA A 45 15.25 -1.32 -12.96
CA ALA A 45 15.09 -2.08 -11.73
C ALA A 45 13.63 -2.51 -11.51
N CYS A 46 12.68 -1.58 -11.61
CA CYS A 46 11.26 -1.86 -11.40
C CYS A 46 10.69 -2.83 -12.46
N TRP A 47 11.20 -2.79 -13.69
CA TRP A 47 10.70 -3.63 -14.78
C TRP A 47 11.35 -5.01 -14.85
N VAL A 48 12.51 -5.22 -14.19
CA VAL A 48 13.28 -6.47 -14.29
C VAL A 48 13.39 -7.20 -12.95
N ILE A 49 13.74 -6.50 -11.87
CA ILE A 49 14.08 -7.14 -10.59
C ILE A 49 12.90 -7.93 -9.99
N PRO A 50 11.65 -7.42 -9.96
CA PRO A 50 10.54 -8.17 -9.38
C PRO A 50 10.30 -9.53 -10.06
N GLY A 51 10.32 -9.56 -11.40
CA GLY A 51 10.14 -10.81 -12.14
C GLY A 51 11.28 -11.80 -11.90
N LEU A 52 12.53 -11.31 -11.86
CA LEU A 52 13.68 -12.14 -11.52
C LEU A 52 13.62 -12.67 -10.08
N PHE A 53 13.17 -11.84 -9.13
CA PHE A 53 12.99 -12.24 -7.75
C PHE A 53 11.98 -13.38 -7.62
N VAL A 54 10.80 -13.25 -8.23
CA VAL A 54 9.77 -14.30 -8.19
C VAL A 54 10.26 -15.58 -8.87
N ALA A 55 10.95 -15.47 -10.01
CA ALA A 55 11.54 -16.62 -10.68
C ALA A 55 12.64 -17.31 -9.85
N ALA A 56 13.45 -16.54 -9.12
CA ALA A 56 14.47 -17.07 -8.23
C ALA A 56 13.85 -17.78 -7.02
N VAL A 57 12.83 -17.20 -6.39
CA VAL A 57 12.09 -17.83 -5.28
C VAL A 57 11.46 -19.14 -5.75
N ALA A 58 10.93 -19.19 -6.98
CA ALA A 58 10.37 -20.42 -7.54
C ALA A 58 11.38 -21.58 -7.67
N GLN A 59 12.69 -21.30 -7.65
CA GLN A 59 13.77 -22.30 -7.68
C GLN A 59 14.33 -22.65 -6.30
N GLN A 60 13.94 -21.91 -5.26
CA GLN A 60 14.40 -22.14 -3.90
C GLN A 60 13.47 -23.10 -3.16
N GLY A 61 13.99 -23.79 -2.14
CA GLY A 61 13.17 -24.61 -1.24
C GLY A 61 12.63 -23.83 -0.02
N THR A 62 13.07 -22.58 0.17
CA THR A 62 12.66 -21.73 1.28
C THR A 62 11.75 -20.61 0.80
N LEU A 63 10.56 -20.51 1.39
CA LEU A 63 9.57 -19.49 1.07
C LEU A 63 9.61 -18.33 2.08
N PRO A 64 9.24 -17.10 1.68
CA PRO A 64 9.10 -15.97 2.59
C PRO A 64 7.81 -16.10 3.41
N ALA A 65 7.77 -17.08 4.32
CA ALA A 65 6.59 -17.46 5.08
C ALA A 65 6.04 -16.35 6.01
N ASP A 66 6.87 -15.37 6.38
CA ASP A 66 6.49 -14.22 7.22
C ASP A 66 5.69 -13.14 6.46
N THR A 67 5.54 -13.31 5.14
CA THR A 67 4.79 -12.40 4.27
C THR A 67 3.46 -13.02 3.88
N LEU A 68 2.39 -12.21 3.89
CA LEU A 68 1.09 -12.64 3.42
C LEU A 68 1.19 -13.12 1.96
N PHE A 69 0.59 -14.27 1.66
CA PHE A 69 0.74 -15.00 0.38
C PHE A 69 2.12 -15.60 0.08
N GLY A 70 3.12 -15.38 0.93
CA GLY A 70 4.48 -15.92 0.76
C GLY A 70 4.51 -17.44 0.67
N ARG A 71 3.68 -18.13 1.46
CA ARG A 71 3.53 -19.60 1.45
C ARG A 71 2.97 -20.14 0.14
N TRP A 72 2.20 -19.32 -0.57
CA TRP A 72 1.52 -19.69 -1.81
C TRP A 72 2.36 -19.42 -3.06
N MET A 73 3.60 -18.89 -2.93
CA MET A 73 4.44 -18.54 -4.08
C MET A 73 4.83 -19.74 -4.96
N HIS A 74 4.91 -20.97 -4.43
CA HIS A 74 5.08 -22.16 -5.28
C HIS A 74 3.76 -22.74 -5.80
N ALA A 75 2.63 -22.38 -5.17
CA ALA A 75 1.33 -22.90 -5.54
C ALA A 75 0.71 -22.13 -6.72
N THR A 76 0.93 -20.82 -6.81
CA THR A 76 0.33 -19.97 -7.85
C THR A 76 1.23 -18.80 -8.25
N GLY A 77 1.25 -18.49 -9.55
CA GLY A 77 1.95 -17.32 -10.07
C GLY A 77 1.34 -15.97 -9.63
N TRP A 78 0.10 -15.97 -9.12
CA TRP A 78 -0.57 -14.75 -8.64
C TRP A 78 -0.12 -14.31 -7.24
N ALA A 79 0.52 -15.18 -6.46
CA ALA A 79 1.06 -14.81 -5.16
C ALA A 79 2.28 -13.87 -5.29
N GLY A 80 3.10 -14.04 -6.34
CA GLY A 80 4.27 -13.21 -6.62
C GLY A 80 4.01 -11.70 -6.60
N PRO A 81 3.05 -11.15 -7.40
CA PRO A 81 2.73 -9.73 -7.39
C PRO A 81 2.15 -9.22 -6.06
N LEU A 82 1.50 -10.06 -5.24
CA LEU A 82 0.97 -9.67 -3.93
C LEU A 82 2.05 -9.60 -2.86
N VAL A 83 2.96 -10.59 -2.84
CA VAL A 83 4.16 -10.55 -1.98
C VAL A 83 5.01 -9.33 -2.32
N LEU A 84 5.21 -9.05 -3.61
CA LEU A 84 5.92 -7.83 -4.03
C LEU A 84 5.15 -6.56 -3.68
N LEU A 85 3.82 -6.55 -3.70
CA LEU A 85 3.03 -5.40 -3.26
C LEU A 85 3.26 -5.12 -1.78
N GLY A 86 3.16 -6.13 -0.90
CA GLY A 86 3.40 -5.98 0.54
C GLY A 86 4.81 -5.46 0.84
N PHE A 87 5.83 -6.04 0.20
CA PHE A 87 7.21 -5.58 0.33
C PHE A 87 7.41 -4.16 -0.23
N SER A 88 6.88 -3.88 -1.41
CA SER A 88 7.07 -2.59 -2.07
C SER A 88 6.32 -1.46 -1.37
N GLY A 89 5.11 -1.69 -0.86
CA GLY A 89 4.36 -0.72 -0.06
C GLY A 89 5.11 -0.30 1.19
N SER A 90 5.72 -1.28 1.87
CA SER A 90 6.48 -1.06 3.10
C SER A 90 7.81 -0.34 2.85
N TRP A 91 8.54 -0.71 1.79
CA TRP A 91 9.95 -0.31 1.63
C TRP A 91 10.26 0.39 0.31
N ALA A 92 9.88 -0.21 -0.82
CA ALA A 92 10.32 0.26 -2.14
C ALA A 92 9.61 1.55 -2.58
N LEU A 93 8.28 1.61 -2.51
CA LEU A 93 7.46 2.76 -2.94
C LEU A 93 7.81 4.05 -2.17
N PRO A 94 8.04 4.03 -0.83
CA PRO A 94 8.60 5.18 -0.13
C PRO A 94 9.95 5.67 -0.68
N LEU A 95 10.87 4.74 -1.01
CA LEU A 95 12.17 5.10 -1.57
C LEU A 95 12.04 5.66 -2.99
N LEU A 96 11.18 5.08 -3.83
CA LEU A 96 10.91 5.55 -5.18
C LEU A 96 10.28 6.95 -5.15
N THR A 97 9.31 7.20 -4.27
CA THR A 97 8.70 8.52 -4.10
C THR A 97 9.71 9.55 -3.59
N SER A 98 10.59 9.15 -2.67
CA SER A 98 11.73 9.96 -2.21
C SER A 98 12.63 10.42 -3.36
N VAL A 99 13.03 9.51 -4.25
CA VAL A 99 13.92 9.86 -5.38
C VAL A 99 13.19 10.68 -6.44
N VAL A 100 11.96 10.31 -6.78
CA VAL A 100 11.22 10.95 -7.87
C VAL A 100 10.66 12.31 -7.45
N ALA A 101 10.03 12.43 -6.28
CA ALA A 101 9.35 13.64 -5.84
C ALA A 101 10.22 14.55 -4.96
N GLY A 102 11.09 13.97 -4.14
CA GLY A 102 11.90 14.71 -3.16
C GLY A 102 12.90 15.69 -3.77
N ASP A 103 13.33 15.47 -5.01
CA ASP A 103 14.33 16.30 -5.69
C ASP A 103 13.79 17.19 -6.83
N VAL A 104 12.50 17.12 -7.14
CA VAL A 104 11.91 17.81 -8.31
C VAL A 104 12.11 19.33 -8.25
N PHE A 105 12.02 19.90 -7.05
CA PHE A 105 12.17 21.33 -6.80
C PHE A 105 13.53 21.64 -6.18
N ALA A 106 13.96 20.84 -5.20
CA ALA A 106 15.25 21.00 -4.51
C ALA A 106 16.46 20.92 -5.45
N GLY A 107 16.39 20.07 -6.49
CA GLY A 107 17.44 19.98 -7.51
C GLY A 107 17.62 21.29 -8.29
N GLU A 108 16.53 21.99 -8.62
CA GLU A 108 16.57 23.28 -9.30
C GLU A 108 17.11 24.39 -8.40
N ASP A 109 16.80 24.32 -7.10
CA ASP A 109 17.35 25.23 -6.09
C ASP A 109 18.87 25.10 -5.97
N ARG A 110 19.40 23.88 -6.02
CA ARG A 110 20.85 23.63 -5.99
C ARG A 110 21.56 24.05 -7.27
N LEU A 111 20.93 23.84 -8.43
CA LEU A 111 21.49 24.21 -9.73
C LEU A 111 21.26 25.68 -10.10
N GLY A 112 20.43 26.41 -9.36
CA GLY A 112 20.16 27.84 -9.60
C GLY A 112 19.35 28.13 -10.87
N THR A 113 18.59 27.16 -11.37
CA THR A 113 17.90 27.21 -12.67
C THR A 113 16.58 27.99 -12.64
N TRP A 114 16.03 28.31 -11.45
CA TRP A 114 14.72 28.96 -11.29
C TRP A 114 14.56 30.26 -12.07
N ARG A 115 15.58 31.12 -12.10
CA ARG A 115 15.52 32.40 -12.82
C ARG A 115 15.22 32.20 -14.30
N HIS A 116 15.87 31.22 -14.91
CA HIS A 116 15.68 30.88 -16.33
C HIS A 116 14.29 30.28 -16.58
N LEU A 117 13.85 29.36 -15.73
CA LEU A 117 12.54 28.70 -15.85
C LEU A 117 11.39 29.69 -15.67
N LEU A 118 11.49 30.62 -14.72
CA LEU A 118 10.47 31.63 -14.47
C LEU A 118 10.37 32.65 -15.60
N VAL A 119 11.50 33.06 -16.20
CA VAL A 119 11.49 33.94 -17.39
C VAL A 119 10.89 33.23 -18.61
N ALA A 120 11.17 31.94 -18.78
CA ALA A 120 10.67 31.14 -19.89
C ALA A 120 9.16 30.85 -19.79
N VAL A 121 8.70 30.38 -18.62
CA VAL A 121 7.31 29.93 -18.43
C VAL A 121 6.36 31.06 -18.02
N ARG A 122 6.87 32.07 -17.30
CA ARG A 122 6.14 33.26 -16.81
C ARG A 122 4.94 32.97 -15.90
N SER A 123 4.86 31.76 -15.33
CA SER A 123 3.81 31.38 -14.38
C SER A 123 4.29 30.29 -13.41
N PRO A 124 4.45 30.61 -12.10
CA PRO A 124 4.85 29.62 -11.09
C PRO A 124 3.85 28.47 -10.96
N ARG A 125 2.54 28.74 -11.07
CA ARG A 125 1.49 27.70 -10.98
C ARG A 125 1.60 26.67 -12.09
N ARG A 126 1.84 27.10 -13.33
CA ARG A 126 1.98 26.20 -14.48
C ARG A 126 3.27 25.38 -14.41
N LEU A 127 4.34 26.01 -13.91
CA LEU A 127 5.61 25.34 -13.67
C LEU A 127 5.48 24.25 -12.60
N PHE A 128 4.84 24.57 -11.47
CA PHE A 128 4.55 23.61 -10.42
C PHE A 128 3.70 22.43 -10.93
N ALA A 129 2.59 22.72 -11.62
CA ALA A 129 1.70 21.69 -12.17
C ALA A 129 2.43 20.77 -13.16
N GLY A 130 3.21 21.33 -14.09
CA GLY A 130 3.97 20.55 -15.06
C GLY A 130 4.98 19.60 -14.41
N LYS A 131 5.71 20.09 -13.40
CA LYS A 131 6.68 19.30 -12.61
C LYS A 131 6.00 18.21 -11.78
N ALA A 132 4.93 18.55 -11.06
CA ALA A 132 4.18 17.60 -10.25
C ALA A 132 3.56 16.49 -11.11
N LEU A 133 2.93 16.82 -12.25
CA LEU A 133 2.36 15.85 -13.18
C LEU A 133 3.43 14.96 -13.83
N ALA A 134 4.59 15.51 -14.18
CA ALA A 134 5.71 14.74 -14.72
C ALA A 134 6.24 13.73 -13.68
N GLY A 135 6.47 14.17 -12.44
CA GLY A 135 6.87 13.29 -11.34
C GLY A 135 5.83 12.20 -11.05
N GLY A 136 4.55 12.56 -11.02
CA GLY A 136 3.44 11.60 -10.86
C GLY A 136 3.39 10.56 -11.99
N THR A 137 3.61 10.98 -13.24
CA THR A 137 3.65 10.05 -14.40
C THR A 137 4.79 9.05 -14.26
N VAL A 138 5.99 9.52 -13.89
CA VAL A 138 7.15 8.64 -13.68
C VAL A 138 6.88 7.66 -12.54
N LEU A 139 6.27 8.11 -11.44
CA LEU A 139 5.88 7.22 -10.33
C LEU A 139 4.89 6.13 -10.76
N VAL A 140 3.84 6.51 -11.50
CA VAL A 140 2.87 5.53 -12.04
C VAL A 140 3.57 4.53 -12.99
N LEU A 141 4.51 4.99 -13.81
CA LEU A 141 5.30 4.10 -14.68
C LEU A 141 6.17 3.11 -13.89
N LEU A 142 6.76 3.55 -12.77
CA LEU A 142 7.56 2.66 -11.91
C LEU A 142 6.67 1.62 -11.22
N VAL A 143 5.52 2.03 -10.68
CA VAL A 143 4.54 1.12 -10.06
C VAL A 143 4.00 0.11 -11.08
N ALA A 144 3.65 0.58 -12.29
CA ALA A 144 3.23 -0.30 -13.38
C ALA A 144 4.31 -1.30 -13.78
N GLY A 145 5.58 -0.88 -13.77
CA GLY A 145 6.73 -1.77 -13.96
C GLY A 145 6.82 -2.86 -12.89
N LEU A 146 6.67 -2.49 -11.61
CA LEU A 146 6.70 -3.44 -10.50
C LEU A 146 5.59 -4.51 -10.64
N LEU A 147 4.36 -4.06 -10.91
CA LEU A 147 3.22 -4.92 -11.16
C LEU A 147 3.47 -5.84 -12.37
N ALA A 148 3.78 -5.27 -13.54
CA ALA A 148 3.96 -6.05 -14.76
C ALA A 148 5.10 -7.06 -14.63
N SER A 149 6.24 -6.65 -14.07
CA SER A 149 7.40 -7.52 -13.87
C SER A 149 7.11 -8.67 -12.93
N SER A 150 6.47 -8.40 -11.78
CA SER A 150 6.14 -9.42 -10.79
C SER A 150 5.06 -10.39 -11.28
N THR A 151 4.03 -9.90 -11.97
CA THR A 151 2.99 -10.74 -12.57
C THR A 151 3.55 -11.62 -13.69
N VAL A 152 4.31 -11.05 -14.63
CA VAL A 152 4.91 -11.83 -15.72
C VAL A 152 5.90 -12.87 -15.16
N GLY A 153 6.73 -12.49 -14.18
CA GLY A 153 7.66 -13.41 -13.53
C GLY A 153 6.94 -14.56 -12.80
N GLY A 154 5.90 -14.26 -12.03
CA GLY A 154 5.11 -15.28 -11.32
C GLY A 154 4.38 -16.23 -12.25
N LEU A 155 3.71 -15.69 -13.28
CA LEU A 155 3.01 -16.52 -14.26
C LEU A 155 3.96 -17.36 -15.11
N ALA A 156 5.14 -16.84 -15.47
CA ALA A 156 6.14 -17.57 -16.22
C ALA A 156 6.83 -18.68 -15.39
N ALA A 157 7.06 -18.43 -14.10
CA ALA A 157 7.78 -19.37 -13.23
C ALA A 157 6.90 -20.47 -12.64
N VAL A 158 5.67 -20.14 -12.22
CA VAL A 158 4.80 -21.02 -11.42
C VAL A 158 3.52 -21.40 -12.19
N GLY A 159 3.09 -20.54 -13.11
CA GLY A 159 1.90 -20.76 -13.94
C GLY A 159 0.63 -20.11 -13.38
N ASN A 160 -0.42 -20.20 -14.19
CA ASN A 160 -1.73 -19.60 -13.92
C ASN A 160 -2.63 -20.58 -13.17
N ARG A 161 -2.65 -20.51 -11.82
CA ARG A 161 -3.42 -21.41 -10.95
C ARG A 161 -4.29 -20.63 -9.96
N PRO A 162 -5.36 -21.23 -9.40
CA PRO A 162 -6.17 -20.59 -8.38
C PRO A 162 -5.33 -20.04 -7.22
N LEU A 163 -5.72 -18.89 -6.70
CA LEU A 163 -5.08 -18.25 -5.55
C LEU A 163 -5.88 -18.57 -4.29
N VAL A 164 -5.21 -18.93 -3.21
CA VAL A 164 -5.85 -19.08 -1.90
C VAL A 164 -5.99 -17.68 -1.29
N GLY A 165 -7.21 -17.29 -0.97
CA GLY A 165 -7.56 -16.04 -0.29
C GLY A 165 -7.04 -15.98 1.13
N VAL A 166 -7.22 -14.83 1.78
CA VAL A 166 -6.73 -14.60 3.15
C VAL A 166 -7.54 -15.40 4.17
N ASP A 167 -8.80 -15.62 3.90
CA ASP A 167 -9.73 -16.52 4.60
C ASP A 167 -9.70 -17.95 4.03
N GLY A 168 -8.72 -18.29 3.18
CA GLY A 168 -8.53 -19.66 2.69
C GLY A 168 -9.41 -20.11 1.51
N HIS A 169 -10.36 -19.32 1.03
CA HIS A 169 -11.17 -19.70 -0.13
C HIS A 169 -10.34 -19.70 -1.42
N LEU A 170 -10.79 -20.42 -2.45
CA LEU A 170 -10.09 -20.49 -3.72
C LEU A 170 -10.62 -19.44 -4.70
N LEU A 171 -9.78 -18.48 -5.06
CA LEU A 171 -10.04 -17.53 -6.13
C LEU A 171 -9.67 -18.13 -7.48
N ALA A 172 -10.60 -18.06 -8.43
CA ALA A 172 -10.32 -18.39 -9.81
C ALA A 172 -9.23 -17.44 -10.37
N PRO A 173 -8.42 -17.87 -11.35
CA PRO A 173 -7.33 -17.03 -11.86
C PRO A 173 -7.77 -15.68 -12.43
N SER A 174 -9.00 -15.57 -12.97
CA SER A 174 -9.57 -14.29 -13.41
C SER A 174 -9.81 -13.34 -12.26
N ASP A 175 -10.31 -13.85 -11.15
CA ASP A 175 -10.70 -13.06 -9.98
C ASP A 175 -9.44 -12.66 -9.21
N ALA A 176 -8.46 -13.56 -9.12
CA ALA A 176 -7.12 -13.26 -8.65
C ALA A 176 -6.46 -12.15 -9.49
N ALA A 177 -6.56 -12.20 -10.83
CA ALA A 177 -6.00 -11.16 -11.69
C ALA A 177 -6.65 -9.79 -11.45
N GLN A 178 -7.98 -9.75 -11.31
CA GLN A 178 -8.72 -8.53 -10.99
C GLN A 178 -8.34 -7.99 -9.60
N GLY A 179 -8.29 -8.86 -8.59
CA GLY A 179 -7.87 -8.51 -7.24
C GLY A 179 -6.45 -7.95 -7.19
N VAL A 180 -5.51 -8.55 -7.91
CA VAL A 180 -4.13 -8.05 -8.04
C VAL A 180 -4.09 -6.66 -8.67
N LEU A 181 -4.78 -6.46 -9.79
CA LEU A 181 -4.84 -5.14 -10.44
C LEU A 181 -5.44 -4.08 -9.52
N LEU A 182 -6.53 -4.42 -8.82
CA LEU A 182 -7.21 -3.52 -7.90
C LEU A 182 -6.34 -3.19 -6.68
N ALA A 183 -5.66 -4.18 -6.09
CA ALA A 183 -4.75 -3.98 -4.96
C ALA A 183 -3.61 -3.01 -5.32
N TRP A 184 -2.98 -3.20 -6.48
CA TRP A 184 -1.94 -2.30 -6.98
C TRP A 184 -2.48 -0.90 -7.31
N ALA A 185 -3.70 -0.79 -7.83
CA ALA A 185 -4.36 0.50 -8.07
C ALA A 185 -4.65 1.23 -6.75
N CYS A 186 -5.13 0.53 -5.72
CA CYS A 186 -5.36 1.10 -4.39
C CYS A 186 -4.05 1.58 -3.74
N ALA A 187 -2.95 0.85 -3.93
CA ALA A 187 -1.63 1.24 -3.42
C ALA A 187 -1.05 2.52 -4.07
N LEU A 188 -1.60 2.98 -5.21
CA LEU A 188 -1.24 4.28 -5.76
C LEU A 188 -1.67 5.44 -4.85
N ALA A 189 -2.78 5.31 -4.12
CA ALA A 189 -3.25 6.38 -3.23
C ALA A 189 -2.24 6.75 -2.13
N PRO A 190 -1.74 5.81 -1.29
CA PRO A 190 -0.70 6.13 -0.31
C PRO A 190 0.64 6.47 -0.95
N THR A 191 0.95 5.93 -2.15
CA THR A 191 2.15 6.32 -2.91
C THR A 191 2.08 7.79 -3.32
N LEU A 192 0.92 8.28 -3.78
CA LEU A 192 0.69 9.68 -4.11
C LEU A 192 0.74 10.57 -2.88
N ALA A 193 0.26 10.09 -1.72
CA ALA A 193 0.39 10.81 -0.45
C ALA A 193 1.86 11.03 -0.08
N LEU A 194 2.69 9.99 -0.14
CA LEU A 194 4.14 10.07 0.09
C LEU A 194 4.84 10.96 -0.95
N ALA A 195 4.46 10.86 -2.22
CA ALA A 195 4.96 11.74 -3.26
C ALA A 195 4.63 13.22 -2.97
N ALA A 196 3.40 13.52 -2.55
CA ALA A 196 2.97 14.87 -2.21
C ALA A 196 3.72 15.43 -0.97
N ILE A 197 3.97 14.59 0.03
CA ILE A 197 4.86 14.91 1.17
C ILE A 197 6.28 15.21 0.67
N GLY A 198 6.77 14.44 -0.32
CA GLY A 198 8.06 14.68 -0.98
C GLY A 198 8.11 16.01 -1.73
N LEU A 199 7.06 16.35 -2.48
CA LEU A 199 6.96 17.65 -3.16
C LEU A 199 6.97 18.80 -2.13
N LEU A 200 6.22 18.65 -1.04
CA LEU A 200 6.20 19.62 0.06
C LEU A 200 7.59 19.78 0.69
N GLY A 201 8.26 18.67 1.01
CA GLY A 201 9.64 18.66 1.52
C GLY A 201 10.63 19.30 0.54
N SER A 202 10.50 19.01 -0.76
CA SER A 202 11.35 19.56 -1.82
C SER A 202 11.21 21.08 -1.95
N VAL A 203 10.00 21.62 -1.77
CA VAL A 203 9.75 23.08 -1.80
C VAL A 203 10.24 23.76 -0.52
N LEU A 204 10.03 23.13 0.65
CA LEU A 204 10.34 23.69 1.96
C LEU A 204 11.85 23.71 2.27
N LEU A 205 12.55 22.62 1.93
CA LEU A 205 13.95 22.42 2.30
C LEU A 205 14.93 23.07 1.30
N GLY A 206 14.41 23.66 0.22
CA GLY A 206 15.15 24.50 -0.71
C GLY A 206 16.39 23.81 -1.28
N ARG A 207 17.57 24.36 -0.98
CA ARG A 207 18.86 23.82 -1.44
C ARG A 207 19.30 22.55 -0.73
N SER A 208 18.68 22.18 0.39
CA SER A 208 19.09 21.03 1.16
C SER A 208 18.72 19.72 0.44
N PRO A 209 19.64 18.74 0.35
CA PRO A 209 19.31 17.42 -0.18
C PRO A 209 18.34 16.64 0.72
N MET A 210 18.02 17.16 1.92
CA MET A 210 17.08 16.55 2.86
C MET A 210 15.68 16.33 2.27
N GLY A 211 15.28 17.09 1.24
CA GLY A 211 14.03 16.84 0.50
C GLY A 211 13.89 15.43 -0.04
N LEU A 212 15.00 14.76 -0.41
CA LEU A 212 14.99 13.34 -0.80
C LEU A 212 14.59 12.42 0.34
N LEU A 213 14.94 12.74 1.59
CA LEU A 213 14.77 11.81 2.70
C LEU A 213 13.36 11.89 3.33
N VAL A 214 12.63 12.98 3.09
CA VAL A 214 11.35 13.25 3.76
C VAL A 214 10.31 12.14 3.53
N PRO A 215 10.03 11.67 2.29
CA PRO A 215 9.05 10.59 2.08
C PRO A 215 9.45 9.28 2.75
N ALA A 216 10.70 8.85 2.60
CA ALA A 216 11.21 7.64 3.22
C ALA A 216 11.15 7.70 4.75
N LEU A 217 11.57 8.80 5.37
CA LEU A 217 11.49 8.98 6.83
C LEU A 217 10.04 9.02 7.33
N ALA A 218 9.16 9.71 6.61
CA ALA A 218 7.74 9.75 6.93
C ALA A 218 7.09 8.36 6.84
N ALA A 219 7.44 7.58 5.81
CA ALA A 219 6.95 6.22 5.65
C ALA A 219 7.46 5.29 6.77
N VAL A 220 8.75 5.35 7.12
CA VAL A 220 9.30 4.58 8.24
C VAL A 220 8.62 4.96 9.56
N ALA A 221 8.42 6.25 9.82
CA ALA A 221 7.70 6.70 11.01
C ALA A 221 6.26 6.18 11.05
N MET A 222 5.55 6.23 9.92
CA MET A 222 4.20 5.65 9.80
C MET A 222 4.23 4.14 10.00
N GLN A 223 5.22 3.43 9.46
CA GLN A 223 5.33 1.98 9.59
C GLN A 223 5.61 1.54 11.03
N VAL A 224 6.52 2.25 11.73
CA VAL A 224 6.75 2.05 13.17
C VAL A 224 5.46 2.31 13.95
N ALA A 225 4.69 3.34 13.59
CA ALA A 225 3.39 3.58 14.21
C ALA A 225 2.41 2.42 13.96
N GLN A 226 2.37 1.83 12.76
CA GLN A 226 1.49 0.69 12.45
C GLN A 226 1.84 -0.59 13.22
N MET A 227 3.09 -0.74 13.66
CA MET A 227 3.54 -1.85 14.53
C MET A 227 3.11 -1.67 16.00
N LEU A 228 2.64 -0.49 16.39
CA LEU A 228 2.11 -0.25 17.74
C LEU A 228 0.62 -0.64 17.81
N PRO A 229 0.11 -0.99 19.01
CA PRO A 229 -1.31 -1.19 19.25
C PRO A 229 -2.05 0.16 19.24
N LEU A 230 -2.19 0.77 18.07
CA LEU A 230 -2.93 2.01 17.87
C LEU A 230 -4.44 1.76 17.89
N PRO A 231 -5.24 2.73 18.38
CA PRO A 231 -6.69 2.68 18.24
C PRO A 231 -7.07 2.76 16.76
N VAL A 232 -8.14 2.05 16.36
CA VAL A 232 -8.59 1.91 14.96
C VAL A 232 -8.70 3.25 14.22
N PRO A 233 -9.27 4.34 14.80
CA PRO A 233 -9.37 5.62 14.11
C PRO A 233 -8.02 6.24 13.76
N LEU A 234 -7.02 6.10 14.64
CA LEU A 234 -5.68 6.62 14.38
C LEU A 234 -4.96 5.80 13.31
N ARG A 235 -5.14 4.48 13.34
CA ARG A 235 -4.59 3.56 12.34
C ARG A 235 -5.07 3.91 10.94
N LEU A 236 -6.39 4.07 10.77
CA LEU A 236 -7.03 4.36 9.49
C LEU A 236 -6.78 5.78 8.98
N ALA A 237 -6.49 6.74 9.88
CA ALA A 237 -6.17 8.11 9.52
C ALA A 237 -4.74 8.29 8.97
N LEU A 238 -3.89 7.26 9.06
CA LEU A 238 -2.52 7.27 8.53
C LEU A 238 -2.48 6.65 7.13
N PRO A 239 -1.88 7.32 6.12
CA PRO A 239 -1.76 6.78 4.77
C PRO A 239 -1.07 5.41 4.70
N GLY A 240 -0.17 5.12 5.65
CA GLY A 240 0.54 3.84 5.72
C GLY A 240 -0.38 2.61 5.80
N TYR A 241 -1.58 2.73 6.37
CA TYR A 241 -2.51 1.60 6.47
C TYR A 241 -3.04 1.13 5.11
N ALA A 242 -3.13 2.02 4.12
CA ALA A 242 -3.55 1.66 2.77
C ALA A 242 -2.55 0.73 2.04
N PHE A 243 -1.32 0.59 2.54
CA PHE A 243 -0.36 -0.42 2.04
C PHE A 243 -0.61 -1.82 2.60
N VAL A 244 -1.59 -1.99 3.50
CA VAL A 244 -1.97 -3.28 4.08
C VAL A 244 -3.44 -3.60 3.79
N SER A 245 -4.35 -2.63 3.87
CA SER A 245 -5.79 -2.86 3.76
C SER A 245 -6.30 -3.43 2.44
N TRP A 246 -5.46 -3.53 1.40
CA TRP A 246 -5.80 -4.20 0.14
C TRP A 246 -5.96 -5.71 0.31
N ASN A 247 -5.42 -6.32 1.38
CA ASN A 247 -5.58 -7.74 1.69
C ASN A 247 -7.07 -8.14 1.78
N GLY A 248 -7.93 -7.24 2.28
CA GLY A 248 -9.36 -7.45 2.39
C GLY A 248 -10.10 -7.68 1.07
N LEU A 249 -9.46 -7.41 -0.08
CA LEU A 249 -9.97 -7.76 -1.41
C LEU A 249 -9.99 -9.28 -1.67
N PHE A 250 -9.19 -10.03 -0.92
CA PHE A 250 -9.00 -11.48 -1.08
C PHE A 250 -9.68 -12.27 0.03
N ALA A 251 -10.72 -11.71 0.66
CA ALA A 251 -11.57 -12.38 1.64
C ALA A 251 -13.00 -12.50 1.11
N GLU A 252 -13.75 -13.52 1.55
CA GLU A 252 -15.17 -13.70 1.22
C GLU A 252 -16.04 -13.55 2.48
N PRO A 253 -16.90 -12.50 2.59
CA PRO A 253 -17.06 -11.37 1.66
C PRO A 253 -15.91 -10.36 1.71
N ALA A 254 -15.72 -9.62 0.62
CA ALA A 254 -14.64 -8.63 0.51
C ALA A 254 -14.81 -7.48 1.50
N ARG A 255 -13.75 -7.18 2.27
CA ARG A 255 -13.71 -6.13 3.29
C ARG A 255 -13.30 -4.78 2.68
N LEU A 256 -14.24 -4.15 1.97
CA LEU A 256 -14.01 -2.91 1.23
C LEU A 256 -14.04 -1.64 2.10
N ASP A 257 -14.70 -1.70 3.23
CA ASP A 257 -14.87 -0.60 4.19
C ASP A 257 -13.53 0.03 4.60
N GLN A 258 -12.62 -0.77 5.13
CA GLN A 258 -11.30 -0.35 5.59
C GLN A 258 -10.42 0.11 4.44
N LEU A 259 -10.52 -0.56 3.29
CA LEU A 259 -9.79 -0.21 2.09
C LEU A 259 -10.21 1.18 1.57
N LEU A 260 -11.51 1.42 1.45
CA LEU A 260 -12.05 2.68 0.94
C LEU A 260 -11.72 3.85 1.88
N ILE A 261 -11.79 3.66 3.20
CA ILE A 261 -11.38 4.69 4.17
C ILE A 261 -9.91 5.01 4.01
N ALA A 262 -9.04 3.99 3.99
CA ALA A 262 -7.60 4.17 3.88
C ALA A 262 -7.18 4.85 2.55
N VAL A 263 -7.84 4.48 1.44
CA VAL A 263 -7.64 5.12 0.14
C VAL A 263 -8.12 6.58 0.16
N ALA A 264 -9.30 6.86 0.70
CA ALA A 264 -9.84 8.22 0.78
C ALA A 264 -8.96 9.13 1.63
N VAL A 265 -8.52 8.65 2.80
CA VAL A 265 -7.57 9.36 3.67
C VAL A 265 -6.26 9.62 2.93
N SER A 266 -5.70 8.60 2.26
CA SER A 266 -4.45 8.75 1.50
C SER A 266 -4.57 9.80 0.39
N LEU A 267 -5.68 9.81 -0.35
CA LEU A 267 -5.95 10.83 -1.37
C LEU A 267 -6.13 12.22 -0.76
N ALA A 268 -6.79 12.34 0.39
CA ALA A 268 -6.91 13.61 1.11
C ALA A 268 -5.53 14.15 1.52
N TRP A 269 -4.64 13.28 2.03
CA TRP A 269 -3.25 13.61 2.32
C TRP A 269 -2.51 14.08 1.07
N ALA A 270 -2.66 13.38 -0.06
CA ALA A 270 -2.04 13.75 -1.33
C ALA A 270 -2.50 15.14 -1.80
N VAL A 271 -3.80 15.44 -1.73
CA VAL A 271 -4.38 16.73 -2.12
C VAL A 271 -3.89 17.85 -1.20
N VAL A 272 -3.98 17.68 0.12
CA VAL A 272 -3.61 18.71 1.10
C VAL A 272 -2.11 19.00 1.03
N ALA A 273 -1.25 17.98 0.98
CA ALA A 273 0.20 18.16 0.88
C ALA A 273 0.60 18.82 -0.46
N THR A 274 -0.02 18.43 -1.58
CA THR A 274 0.25 19.05 -2.89
C THR A 274 -0.23 20.50 -2.93
N ALA A 275 -1.40 20.79 -2.36
CA ALA A 275 -1.93 22.15 -2.27
C ALA A 275 -1.04 23.04 -1.39
N ALA A 276 -0.59 22.54 -0.23
CA ALA A 276 0.38 23.21 0.63
C ALA A 276 1.68 23.52 -0.13
N ALA A 277 2.24 22.52 -0.83
CA ALA A 277 3.45 22.68 -1.64
C ALA A 277 3.26 23.74 -2.76
N CYS A 278 2.12 23.72 -3.44
CA CYS A 278 1.78 24.70 -4.48
C CYS A 278 1.65 26.12 -3.91
N LEU A 279 0.95 26.30 -2.79
CA LEU A 279 0.77 27.58 -2.13
C LEU A 279 2.10 28.18 -1.67
N LEU A 280 2.96 27.35 -1.06
CA LEU A 280 4.30 27.73 -0.63
C LEU A 280 5.18 28.11 -1.82
N PHE A 281 5.17 27.32 -2.89
CA PHE A 281 5.95 27.59 -4.09
C PHE A 281 5.53 28.88 -4.80
N VAL A 282 4.22 29.13 -4.93
CA VAL A 282 3.70 30.33 -5.60
C VAL A 282 3.97 31.60 -4.80
N ARG A 283 4.02 31.50 -3.47
CA ARG A 283 4.32 32.62 -2.56
C ARG A 283 5.82 32.78 -2.27
N ARG A 284 6.67 31.95 -2.88
CA ARG A 284 8.12 31.98 -2.64
C ARG A 284 8.74 33.12 -3.44
N ASP A 285 9.45 34.00 -2.73
CA ASP A 285 10.24 35.07 -3.35
C ASP A 285 11.56 34.48 -3.87
N PHE A 286 11.80 34.63 -5.17
CA PHE A 286 13.03 34.16 -5.83
C PHE A 286 14.13 35.25 -5.89
N THR A 287 13.86 36.43 -5.33
CA THR A 287 14.70 37.63 -5.42
C THR A 287 15.50 37.92 -4.15
N ASN A 288 14.96 37.63 -2.96
CA ASN A 288 15.59 37.96 -1.68
C ASN A 288 16.12 36.70 -0.98
N GLY A 289 17.38 36.73 -0.55
CA GLY A 289 18.07 35.60 0.10
C GLY A 289 17.96 35.55 1.61
N SER A 290 17.13 36.39 2.25
CA SER A 290 16.95 36.38 3.70
C SER A 290 16.03 35.22 4.12
N GLU A 291 16.57 34.26 4.86
CA GLU A 291 15.88 33.04 5.33
C GLU A 291 14.87 33.32 6.47
N ASP A 292 14.78 34.57 6.94
CA ASP A 292 13.92 34.98 8.04
C ASP A 292 12.43 34.90 7.67
N GLY A 293 11.74 33.92 8.27
CA GLY A 293 10.31 33.68 8.08
C GLY A 293 9.96 32.42 7.27
N VAL A 294 10.96 31.76 6.66
CA VAL A 294 10.77 30.47 5.97
C VAL A 294 10.24 29.41 6.95
N GLN A 295 10.81 29.34 8.15
CA GLN A 295 10.41 28.37 9.18
C GLN A 295 8.97 28.59 9.68
N ARG A 296 8.56 29.85 9.90
CA ARG A 296 7.19 30.18 10.35
C ARG A 296 6.15 29.87 9.27
N ARG A 297 6.46 30.17 8.00
CA ARG A 297 5.60 29.81 6.86
C ARG A 297 5.56 28.30 6.64
N ALA A 298 6.68 27.60 6.82
CA ALA A 298 6.75 26.14 6.72
C ALA A 298 5.87 25.44 7.78
N LEU A 299 5.92 25.90 9.03
CA LEU A 299 5.09 25.38 10.10
C LEU A 299 3.60 25.68 9.85
N ALA A 300 3.25 26.93 9.53
CA ALA A 300 1.86 27.35 9.38
C ALA A 300 1.17 26.82 8.12
N PHE A 301 1.87 26.75 6.98
CA PHE A 301 1.28 26.35 5.69
C PHE A 301 1.71 24.96 5.22
N GLY A 302 2.69 24.32 5.87
CA GLY A 302 3.14 22.96 5.55
C GLY A 302 2.68 21.93 6.59
N VAL A 303 3.13 22.07 7.84
CA VAL A 303 2.88 21.07 8.90
C VAL A 303 1.46 21.17 9.46
N ALA A 304 1.00 22.38 9.80
CA ALA A 304 -0.33 22.60 10.38
C ALA A 304 -1.50 22.02 9.56
N PRO A 305 -1.59 22.17 8.22
CA PRO A 305 -2.70 21.57 7.47
C PRO A 305 -2.67 20.04 7.48
N LEU A 306 -1.49 19.41 7.52
CA LEU A 306 -1.37 17.95 7.62
C LEU A 306 -1.76 17.45 9.02
N ALA A 307 -1.34 18.16 10.07
CA ALA A 307 -1.76 17.86 11.43
C ALA A 307 -3.28 18.05 11.63
N GLY A 308 -3.85 19.12 11.06
CA GLY A 308 -5.29 19.36 11.04
C GLY A 308 -6.05 18.27 10.28
N LEU A 309 -5.52 17.82 9.13
CA LEU A 309 -6.09 16.71 8.37
C LEU A 309 -6.06 15.39 9.17
N LEU A 310 -4.95 15.10 9.85
CA LEU A 310 -4.83 13.93 10.72
C LEU A 310 -5.89 13.98 11.81
N ALA A 311 -5.98 15.08 12.56
CA ALA A 311 -6.97 15.25 13.63
C ALA A 311 -8.41 15.12 13.12
N LEU A 312 -8.72 15.72 11.96
CA LEU A 312 -10.03 15.63 11.33
C LEU A 312 -10.36 14.21 10.89
N SER A 313 -9.40 13.50 10.29
CA SER A 313 -9.59 12.12 9.83
C SER A 313 -9.79 11.17 11.01
N VAL A 314 -9.00 11.33 12.07
CA VAL A 314 -9.18 10.58 13.33
C VAL A 314 -10.56 10.83 13.92
N ALA A 315 -10.99 12.10 14.01
CA ALA A 315 -12.30 12.44 14.54
C ALA A 315 -13.45 11.89 13.67
N ALA A 316 -13.33 11.98 12.35
CA ALA A 316 -14.33 11.46 11.43
C ALA A 316 -14.49 9.94 11.54
N VAL A 317 -13.38 9.20 11.61
CA VAL A 317 -13.41 7.74 11.78
C VAL A 317 -13.93 7.36 13.17
N ALA A 318 -13.54 8.08 14.22
CA ALA A 318 -14.02 7.82 15.59
C ALA A 318 -15.52 8.11 15.77
N VAL A 319 -16.09 9.03 15.00
CA VAL A 319 -17.54 9.30 15.00
C VAL A 319 -18.30 8.22 14.22
N ALA A 320 -17.72 7.74 13.12
CA ALA A 320 -18.32 6.68 12.32
C ALA A 320 -18.30 5.33 13.03
N GLU A 321 -17.22 5.04 13.76
CA GLU A 321 -17.07 3.82 14.54
C GLU A 321 -16.69 4.11 16.00
N PRO A 322 -17.61 3.91 16.95
CA PRO A 322 -17.37 4.16 18.38
C PRO A 322 -16.32 3.23 19.03
N SER A 323 -15.63 2.37 18.25
CA SER A 323 -14.58 1.51 18.77
C SER A 323 -13.35 2.32 19.16
N THR A 324 -13.12 2.50 20.46
CA THR A 324 -11.91 3.14 21.01
C THR A 324 -10.74 2.17 21.17
N GLY A 325 -10.97 0.86 20.98
CA GLY A 325 -9.98 -0.21 21.15
C GLY A 325 -9.21 -0.56 19.87
N SER A 326 -8.56 -1.72 19.90
CA SER A 326 -7.76 -2.29 18.79
C SER A 326 -8.61 -2.81 17.62
N GLY A 327 -9.92 -3.01 17.83
CA GLY A 327 -10.82 -3.64 16.84
C GLY A 327 -10.72 -5.17 16.80
N ILE A 328 -9.75 -5.76 17.50
CA ILE A 328 -9.51 -7.20 17.59
C ILE A 328 -10.22 -7.75 18.82
N THR A 329 -11.24 -8.59 18.61
CA THR A 329 -12.04 -9.23 19.66
C THR A 329 -12.01 -10.75 19.50
N GLN A 330 -12.18 -11.47 20.61
CA GLN A 330 -12.29 -12.94 20.63
C GLN A 330 -13.22 -13.48 19.55
N ALA A 331 -14.45 -12.96 19.48
CA ALA A 331 -15.46 -13.41 18.52
C ALA A 331 -15.02 -13.22 17.05
N LYS A 332 -14.22 -12.19 16.75
CA LYS A 332 -13.67 -12.00 15.39
C LYS A 332 -12.54 -12.98 15.11
N VAL A 333 -11.64 -13.21 16.08
CA VAL A 333 -10.56 -14.21 15.97
C VAL A 333 -11.15 -15.60 15.72
N GLU A 334 -12.13 -16.01 16.54
CA GLU A 334 -12.81 -17.30 16.41
C GLU A 334 -13.46 -17.48 15.03
N ARG A 335 -14.12 -16.43 14.53
CA ARG A 335 -14.76 -16.45 13.20
C ARG A 335 -13.74 -16.57 12.08
N GLU A 336 -12.69 -15.76 12.07
CA GLU A 336 -11.70 -15.81 10.99
C GLU A 336 -10.96 -17.16 10.99
N VAL A 337 -10.65 -17.71 12.17
CA VAL A 337 -10.00 -19.03 12.30
C VAL A 337 -10.93 -20.16 11.85
N SER A 338 -12.21 -20.14 12.21
CA SER A 338 -13.16 -21.18 11.80
C SER A 338 -13.43 -21.14 10.29
N THR A 339 -13.59 -19.94 9.70
CA THR A 339 -13.76 -19.76 8.26
C THR A 339 -12.52 -20.24 7.50
N ALA A 340 -11.32 -19.78 7.89
CA ALA A 340 -10.08 -20.18 7.24
C ALA A 340 -9.86 -21.69 7.31
N PHE A 341 -10.08 -22.30 8.48
CA PHE A 341 -9.95 -23.75 8.63
C PHE A 341 -10.95 -24.50 7.74
N GLY A 342 -12.21 -24.07 7.68
CA GLY A 342 -13.24 -24.70 6.85
C GLY A 342 -12.87 -24.71 5.37
N HIS A 343 -12.42 -23.58 4.83
CA HIS A 343 -11.99 -23.47 3.44
C HIS A 343 -10.74 -24.31 3.14
N LEU A 344 -9.72 -24.23 4.00
CA LEU A 344 -8.46 -24.95 3.81
C LEU A 344 -8.61 -26.47 4.02
N TYR A 345 -9.55 -26.91 4.86
CA TYR A 345 -9.87 -28.32 5.02
C TYR A 345 -10.41 -28.94 3.74
N ARG A 346 -11.27 -28.21 3.02
CA ARG A 346 -11.77 -28.64 1.70
C ARG A 346 -10.64 -28.76 0.69
N LEU A 347 -9.74 -27.78 0.65
CA LEU A 347 -8.55 -27.82 -0.21
C LEU A 347 -7.65 -29.02 0.11
N GLN A 348 -7.37 -29.29 1.39
CA GLN A 348 -6.58 -30.45 1.81
C GLN A 348 -7.27 -31.77 1.41
N THR A 349 -8.59 -31.86 1.60
CA THR A 349 -9.39 -33.04 1.26
C THR A 349 -9.30 -33.35 -0.23
N GLU A 350 -9.35 -32.33 -1.08
CA GLU A 350 -9.16 -32.46 -2.53
C GLU A 350 -7.74 -32.93 -2.88
N GLN A 351 -6.72 -32.30 -2.30
CA GLN A 351 -5.31 -32.65 -2.53
C GLN A 351 -4.99 -34.08 -2.10
N LEU A 352 -5.59 -34.54 -1.01
CA LEU A 352 -5.43 -35.91 -0.50
C LEU A 352 -6.37 -36.93 -1.17
N HIS A 353 -7.13 -36.54 -2.19
CA HIS A 353 -8.10 -37.38 -2.89
C HIS A 353 -9.10 -38.08 -1.96
N ARG A 354 -9.51 -37.39 -0.89
CA ARG A 354 -10.55 -37.84 0.05
C ARG A 354 -11.95 -37.48 -0.49
N SER A 355 -12.99 -38.08 0.09
CA SER A 355 -14.38 -37.75 -0.25
C SER A 355 -14.68 -36.28 0.03
N ALA A 356 -15.26 -35.58 -0.94
CA ALA A 356 -15.61 -34.16 -0.82
C ALA A 356 -16.58 -33.92 0.35
N VAL A 357 -16.34 -32.84 1.09
CA VAL A 357 -17.17 -32.36 2.21
C VAL A 357 -17.49 -30.89 1.98
N THR A 358 -18.69 -30.44 2.35
CA THR A 358 -19.08 -29.03 2.31
C THR A 358 -18.83 -28.33 3.64
N GLU A 359 -18.70 -27.01 3.65
CA GLU A 359 -18.55 -26.23 4.90
C GLU A 359 -19.73 -26.42 5.86
N GLU A 360 -20.95 -26.50 5.33
CA GLU A 360 -22.16 -26.78 6.12
C GLU A 360 -22.12 -28.14 6.81
N GLN A 361 -21.45 -29.13 6.20
CA GLN A 361 -21.25 -30.44 6.79
C GLN A 361 -20.13 -30.44 7.84
N LEU A 362 -19.09 -29.61 7.63
CA LEU A 362 -17.98 -29.50 8.57
C LEU A 362 -18.40 -28.83 9.88
N GLN A 363 -19.33 -27.88 9.85
CA GLN A 363 -19.80 -27.14 11.03
C GLN A 363 -18.63 -26.68 11.92
N VAL A 364 -17.63 -26.05 11.28
CA VAL A 364 -16.38 -25.67 11.95
C VAL A 364 -16.67 -24.58 12.99
N SER A 365 -16.22 -24.80 14.21
CA SER A 365 -16.21 -23.80 15.26
C SER A 365 -14.81 -23.68 15.85
N ALA A 366 -14.47 -22.49 16.36
CA ALA A 366 -13.23 -22.26 17.08
C ALA A 366 -13.56 -21.67 18.44
N THR A 367 -12.90 -22.16 19.48
CA THR A 367 -12.87 -21.54 20.81
C THR A 367 -11.47 -21.01 21.02
N CYS A 368 -11.34 -19.70 21.20
CA CYS A 368 -10.04 -19.04 21.30
C CYS A 368 -9.88 -18.32 22.63
N ASP A 369 -8.79 -18.58 23.33
CA ASP A 369 -8.44 -17.91 24.58
C ASP A 369 -7.10 -17.18 24.43
N ARG A 370 -6.88 -16.19 25.28
CA ARG A 370 -5.65 -15.39 25.32
C ARG A 370 -4.99 -15.48 26.68
N GLY A 371 -3.67 -15.66 26.71
CA GLY A 371 -2.88 -15.69 27.95
C GLY A 371 -3.37 -16.75 28.94
N ASP A 372 -3.73 -17.93 28.42
CA ASP A 372 -4.30 -19.05 29.18
C ASP A 372 -5.59 -18.70 29.95
N GLY A 373 -6.36 -17.72 29.45
CA GLY A 373 -7.60 -17.25 30.09
C GLY A 373 -7.38 -16.29 31.25
N HIS A 374 -6.13 -15.86 31.50
CA HIS A 374 -5.79 -14.89 32.53
C HIS A 374 -5.87 -13.43 32.07
N VAL A 375 -6.08 -13.20 30.77
CA VAL A 375 -6.16 -11.87 30.14
C VAL A 375 -7.45 -11.76 29.35
N ASP A 376 -8.05 -10.57 29.33
CA ASP A 376 -9.19 -10.31 28.44
C ASP A 376 -8.81 -10.65 26.98
N PRO A 377 -9.59 -11.48 26.27
CA PRO A 377 -9.26 -11.96 24.93
C PRO A 377 -9.53 -10.88 23.88
N GLN A 378 -8.72 -9.83 23.90
CA GLN A 378 -8.80 -8.68 23.00
C GLN A 378 -7.40 -8.17 22.65
N GLY A 379 -7.23 -7.66 21.43
CA GLY A 379 -5.98 -7.04 20.98
C GLY A 379 -4.94 -7.99 20.40
N ALA A 380 -3.87 -7.39 19.89
CA ALA A 380 -2.74 -8.07 19.26
C ALA A 380 -1.84 -8.78 20.28
N GLY A 381 -1.16 -9.84 19.83
CA GLY A 381 -0.23 -10.64 20.62
C GLY A 381 0.01 -12.03 20.02
N ASN A 382 1.04 -12.70 20.52
CA ASN A 382 1.43 -14.06 20.17
C ASN A 382 0.99 -15.11 21.22
N ASP A 383 0.07 -14.71 22.10
CA ASP A 383 -0.42 -15.45 23.26
C ASP A 383 -1.85 -15.96 23.07
N TRP A 384 -2.28 -16.05 21.80
CA TRP A 384 -3.59 -16.57 21.42
C TRP A 384 -3.51 -18.07 21.16
N ARG A 385 -4.49 -18.81 21.70
CA ARG A 385 -4.62 -20.25 21.49
C ARG A 385 -6.04 -20.56 21.10
N CYS A 386 -6.22 -21.24 19.97
CA CYS A 386 -7.52 -21.66 19.48
C CYS A 386 -7.63 -23.17 19.40
N VAL A 387 -8.77 -23.70 19.83
CA VAL A 387 -9.18 -25.08 19.60
C VAL A 387 -10.27 -25.07 18.55
N VAL A 388 -9.93 -25.60 17.37
CA VAL A 388 -10.87 -25.74 16.25
C VAL A 388 -11.52 -27.10 16.33
N THR A 389 -12.84 -27.12 16.21
CA THR A 389 -13.68 -28.32 16.24
C THR A 389 -14.45 -28.42 14.94
N TRP A 390 -14.49 -29.60 14.32
CA TRP A 390 -15.28 -29.84 13.11
C TRP A 390 -15.92 -31.24 13.12
N HIS A 391 -16.93 -31.42 12.29
CA HIS A 391 -17.70 -32.64 12.16
C HIS A 391 -17.48 -33.24 10.77
N LEU A 392 -17.53 -34.57 10.68
CA LEU A 392 -17.41 -35.27 9.40
C LEU A 392 -18.65 -36.16 9.18
N PRO A 393 -19.17 -36.23 7.94
CA PRO A 393 -20.32 -37.07 7.65
C PRO A 393 -19.98 -38.53 7.94
N GLY A 394 -20.82 -39.21 8.74
CA GLY A 394 -20.63 -40.61 9.11
C GLY A 394 -19.70 -40.86 10.30
N VAL A 395 -19.16 -39.82 10.95
CA VAL A 395 -18.34 -39.92 12.16
C VAL A 395 -19.04 -39.23 13.33
N THR A 396 -19.23 -39.93 14.45
CA THR A 396 -19.92 -39.40 15.64
C THR A 396 -19.02 -38.54 16.54
N ALA A 397 -17.71 -38.77 16.54
CA ALA A 397 -16.77 -37.97 17.31
C ALA A 397 -16.34 -36.74 16.49
N PRO A 398 -16.41 -35.52 17.05
CA PRO A 398 -15.87 -34.34 16.38
C PRO A 398 -14.34 -34.45 16.29
N GLY A 399 -13.79 -33.96 15.17
CA GLY A 399 -12.36 -33.72 15.04
C GLY A 399 -11.97 -32.45 15.79
N THR A 400 -10.80 -32.46 16.41
CA THR A 400 -10.25 -31.27 17.08
C THR A 400 -8.81 -31.02 16.69
N ALA A 401 -8.43 -29.75 16.60
CA ALA A 401 -7.08 -29.30 16.27
C ALA A 401 -6.76 -28.05 17.08
N VAL A 402 -5.52 -27.96 17.56
CA VAL A 402 -5.05 -26.82 18.33
C VAL A 402 -4.14 -25.95 17.46
N TYR A 403 -4.36 -24.65 17.50
CA TYR A 403 -3.54 -23.65 16.85
C TYR A 403 -3.02 -22.62 17.86
N GLN A 404 -1.74 -22.30 17.76
CA GLN A 404 -1.16 -21.11 18.38
C GLN A 404 -1.24 -19.98 17.36
N LEU A 405 -1.74 -18.81 17.77
CA LEU A 405 -1.88 -17.67 16.87
C LEU A 405 -0.94 -16.53 17.24
N ASP A 406 -0.35 -15.92 16.22
CA ASP A 406 0.25 -14.59 16.30
C ASP A 406 -0.65 -13.59 15.59
N VAL A 407 -1.21 -12.66 16.35
CA VAL A 407 -2.13 -11.62 15.86
C VAL A 407 -1.41 -10.27 15.91
N ALA A 408 -1.15 -9.71 14.73
CA ALA A 408 -0.52 -8.41 14.57
C ALA A 408 -1.52 -7.26 14.82
N PRO A 409 -1.02 -6.06 15.20
CA PRO A 409 -1.88 -4.90 15.47
C PRO A 409 -2.75 -4.45 14.30
N ASP A 410 -2.34 -4.73 13.06
CA ASP A 410 -3.06 -4.42 11.82
C ASP A 410 -4.16 -5.44 11.50
N GLY A 411 -4.34 -6.46 12.33
CA GLY A 411 -5.36 -7.49 12.16
C GLY A 411 -4.85 -8.73 11.43
N ARG A 412 -3.63 -8.74 10.90
CA ARG A 412 -3.06 -9.97 10.31
C ARG A 412 -2.89 -11.03 11.39
N LEU A 413 -3.37 -12.24 11.14
CA LEU A 413 -3.18 -13.40 12.01
C LEU A 413 -2.36 -14.47 11.30
N MET A 414 -1.54 -15.19 12.05
CA MET A 414 -0.83 -16.38 11.60
C MET A 414 -1.16 -17.51 12.57
N ALA A 415 -1.71 -18.61 12.07
CA ALA A 415 -2.08 -19.78 12.84
C ALA A 415 -1.07 -20.90 12.61
N ASP A 416 -0.44 -21.39 13.68
CA ASP A 416 0.50 -22.53 13.65
C ASP A 416 -0.12 -23.74 14.35
N GLY A 417 -0.26 -24.83 13.61
CA GLY A 417 -0.89 -26.06 14.04
C GLY A 417 0.07 -26.96 14.82
N ASP A 418 -0.31 -27.29 16.05
CA ASP A 418 0.44 -28.20 16.95
C ASP A 418 -0.29 -29.54 17.13
N GLY A 419 -0.98 -30.02 16.08
CA GLY A 419 -1.75 -31.26 16.16
C GLY A 419 -1.21 -32.39 15.29
N PRO A 420 -1.97 -33.50 15.18
CA PRO A 420 -1.50 -34.72 14.53
C PRO A 420 -1.16 -34.46 13.07
N LYS A 421 -0.13 -35.18 12.57
CA LYS A 421 0.34 -35.03 11.18
C LYS A 421 -0.76 -35.28 10.17
N GLU A 422 -1.83 -35.99 10.50
CA GLU A 422 -2.92 -36.28 9.57
C GLU A 422 -3.86 -35.08 9.32
N VAL A 423 -3.76 -34.03 10.15
CA VAL A 423 -4.62 -32.85 10.12
C VAL A 423 -3.81 -31.56 9.97
N ASN A 424 -3.06 -31.16 11.00
CA ASN A 424 -2.41 -29.85 11.10
C ASN A 424 -0.94 -29.95 11.55
N GLY A 425 -0.32 -31.14 11.56
CA GLY A 425 1.11 -31.27 11.76
C GLY A 425 1.92 -30.99 10.48
N TYR A 426 3.23 -30.78 10.63
CA TYR A 426 4.16 -30.57 9.51
C TYR A 426 4.33 -31.86 8.69
N PHE A 427 3.73 -31.90 7.49
CA PHE A 427 3.97 -32.89 6.45
C PHE A 427 3.70 -32.31 5.06
N LEU A 428 4.25 -32.97 4.05
CA LEU A 428 3.99 -32.65 2.64
C LEU A 428 2.78 -33.42 2.14
N VAL A 429 1.83 -32.71 1.54
CA VAL A 429 0.71 -33.28 0.79
C VAL A 429 1.11 -33.42 -0.67
N GLN A 430 0.83 -34.59 -1.26
CA GLN A 430 1.03 -34.79 -2.68
C GLN A 430 -0.06 -34.03 -3.43
N THR A 431 0.34 -33.08 -4.27
CA THR A 431 -0.59 -32.38 -5.18
C THR A 431 -0.32 -32.81 -6.62
N PRO A 432 -1.25 -32.59 -7.56
CA PRO A 432 -1.01 -32.82 -8.99
C PRO A 432 0.21 -32.08 -9.56
N SER A 433 0.70 -31.06 -8.85
CA SER A 433 1.86 -30.25 -9.24
C SER A 433 3.15 -30.56 -8.49
N GLY A 434 3.16 -31.58 -7.63
CA GLY A 434 4.28 -31.96 -6.77
C GLY A 434 3.94 -31.87 -5.28
N ASP A 435 4.90 -32.21 -4.45
CA ASP A 435 4.76 -32.14 -2.99
C ASP A 435 4.60 -30.68 -2.54
N ALA A 436 3.54 -30.38 -1.79
CA ALA A 436 3.27 -29.06 -1.24
C ALA A 436 3.13 -29.16 0.29
N PRO A 437 3.42 -28.07 1.06
CA PRO A 437 3.15 -28.08 2.49
C PRO A 437 1.65 -28.25 2.76
N ASN A 438 1.33 -28.98 3.82
CA ASN A 438 -0.04 -29.11 4.29
C ASN A 438 -0.69 -27.72 4.51
N PRO A 439 -1.80 -27.38 3.83
CA PRO A 439 -2.45 -26.07 3.97
C PRO A 439 -3.00 -25.81 5.37
N LEU A 440 -3.25 -26.86 6.17
CA LEU A 440 -3.71 -26.76 7.56
C LEU A 440 -2.57 -26.77 8.58
N TRP A 441 -1.31 -26.97 8.17
CA TRP A 441 -0.21 -26.93 9.13
C TRP A 441 0.02 -25.51 9.63
N GLN A 442 0.10 -24.55 8.70
CA GLN A 442 0.24 -23.15 9.03
C GLN A 442 -0.50 -22.32 8.00
N PHE A 443 -1.39 -21.43 8.45
CA PHE A 443 -2.16 -20.56 7.57
C PHE A 443 -2.20 -19.13 8.10
N ASP A 444 -2.35 -18.19 7.17
CA ASP A 444 -2.49 -16.78 7.48
C ASP A 444 -3.96 -16.39 7.38
N GLY A 445 -4.34 -15.29 8.04
CA GLY A 445 -5.67 -14.69 7.98
C GLY A 445 -5.63 -13.20 8.28
N GLU A 446 -6.77 -12.53 8.22
CA GLU A 446 -6.86 -11.10 8.52
C GLU A 446 -8.20 -10.75 9.14
N ILE A 447 -8.12 -10.13 10.32
CA ILE A 447 -9.24 -9.70 11.12
C ILE A 447 -9.70 -8.32 10.68
N GLY A 448 -10.99 -8.19 10.37
CA GLY A 448 -11.58 -6.88 10.15
C GLY A 448 -11.57 -6.03 11.43
N LEU A 449 -10.93 -4.86 11.41
CA LEU A 449 -10.82 -3.99 12.59
C LEU A 449 -12.09 -3.19 12.89
N LEU A 450 -12.88 -2.85 11.87
CA LEU A 450 -14.15 -2.13 12.02
C LEU A 450 -15.25 -3.05 12.57
N ALA A 451 -16.31 -2.48 13.14
CA ALA A 451 -17.47 -3.28 13.50
C ALA A 451 -18.04 -3.93 12.23
N ALA A 452 -18.44 -5.20 12.32
CA ALA A 452 -19.17 -5.81 11.23
C ALA A 452 -20.47 -5.03 11.03
N ALA A 453 -20.82 -4.69 9.78
CA ALA A 453 -22.16 -4.21 9.50
C ALA A 453 -23.16 -5.28 10.01
N PRO A 454 -24.26 -4.88 10.67
CA PRO A 454 -25.31 -5.84 10.98
C PRO A 454 -25.83 -6.42 9.66
N ASP A 455 -25.84 -7.75 9.58
CA ASP A 455 -26.37 -8.53 8.44
C ASP A 455 -27.82 -8.14 8.09
#